data_AF-A0A7C2MJZ7-F1
#
_entry.id   AF-A0A7C2MJZ7-F1
#
_cell.length_a   1.000
_cell.length_b   1.000
_cell.length_c   1.000
_cell.angle_alpha   90.00
_cell.angle_beta   90.00
_cell.angle_gamma   90.00
#
_symmetry.space_group_name_H-M   'P 1'
#
loop_
_entity.id
_entity.type
_entity.pdbx_description
1 polymer ?
#
loop_
_entity_poly.entity_id
_entity_poly.type
_entity_poly.pdbx_seq_one_letter_code
_entity_poly.pdbx_strand_id
1 'polypeptide(L)'
;EIIVARHNGDHTSLNHAKERYRALNSEFEAIRRQSADLILKASGEKYNDTNYIFPTFVIKYLPAGLVGLIIAAIFAAAMSSMDSELNSLTTVTIIDIYKRHLKPEADERHYLMVSRICMALWGVLAACFAMYAGALGSVIVAVNKVGSYFYGSLLGVFVLAIAVKRATGRGAFWGLLAGMASVYLASGYTDIAFLWFNLLGCGVVVLVGYLLSLTDHRGREPK
;
A
#
# COMPACT_ATOMS: atom_id res chain seq x y z
N GLU A 1 8.72 -33.27 -15.00
CA GLU A 1 8.22 -33.50 -16.38
C GLU A 1 8.40 -32.28 -17.30
N ILE A 2 7.75 -31.13 -17.07
CA ILE A 2 7.89 -29.94 -17.96
C ILE A 2 9.34 -29.47 -18.12
N ILE A 3 10.12 -29.45 -17.03
CA ILE A 3 11.54 -29.05 -17.05
C ILE A 3 12.39 -30.05 -17.87
N VAL A 4 12.05 -31.34 -17.78
CA VAL A 4 12.75 -32.43 -18.49
C VAL A 4 12.40 -32.41 -19.99
N ALA A 5 11.12 -32.23 -20.35
CA ALA A 5 10.66 -32.13 -21.74
C ALA A 5 11.23 -30.87 -22.44
N ARG A 6 11.37 -29.76 -21.72
CA ARG A 6 11.98 -28.52 -22.24
C ARG A 6 13.48 -28.71 -22.54
N HIS A 7 14.18 -29.49 -21.71
CA HIS A 7 15.61 -29.75 -21.87
C HIS A 7 15.91 -30.69 -23.05
N ASN A 8 14.98 -31.59 -23.39
CA ASN A 8 15.14 -32.58 -24.47
C ASN A 8 14.68 -32.08 -25.85
N GLY A 9 14.22 -30.82 -25.98
CA GLY A 9 13.76 -30.25 -27.25
C GLY A 9 12.48 -30.85 -27.82
N ASP A 10 11.80 -31.71 -27.06
CA ASP A 10 10.64 -32.47 -27.53
C ASP A 10 9.34 -31.68 -27.32
N HIS A 11 8.88 -31.04 -28.40
CA HIS A 11 7.75 -30.12 -28.37
C HIS A 11 6.39 -30.80 -28.11
N THR A 12 6.21 -32.07 -28.47
CA THR A 12 4.97 -32.82 -28.24
C THR A 12 4.82 -33.20 -26.77
N SER A 13 5.86 -33.73 -26.13
CA SER A 13 5.84 -34.04 -24.68
C SER A 13 5.78 -32.78 -23.82
N LEU A 14 6.36 -31.66 -24.25
CA LEU A 14 6.21 -30.36 -23.59
C LEU A 14 4.75 -29.87 -23.63
N ASN A 15 4.07 -29.98 -24.78
CA ASN A 15 2.68 -29.56 -24.93
C ASN A 15 1.74 -30.43 -24.09
N HIS A 16 1.94 -31.75 -24.11
CA HIS A 16 1.15 -32.70 -23.32
C HIS A 16 1.34 -32.48 -21.81
N ALA A 17 2.56 -32.15 -21.36
CA ALA A 17 2.85 -31.82 -19.96
C ALA A 17 2.25 -30.46 -19.54
N LYS A 18 2.23 -29.47 -20.45
CA LYS A 18 1.55 -28.18 -20.22
C LYS A 18 0.04 -28.34 -20.15
N GLU A 19 -0.56 -29.17 -21.00
CA GLU A 19 -2.00 -29.46 -20.97
C GLU A 19 -2.39 -30.20 -19.69
N ARG A 20 -1.61 -31.20 -19.29
CA ARG A 20 -1.83 -31.89 -18.01
C ARG A 20 -1.73 -30.94 -16.81
N TYR A 21 -0.75 -30.05 -16.81
CA TYR A 21 -0.62 -29.02 -15.77
C TYR A 21 -1.82 -28.05 -15.77
N ARG A 22 -2.27 -27.58 -16.95
CA ARG A 22 -3.45 -26.71 -17.07
C ARG A 22 -4.72 -27.40 -16.58
N ALA A 23 -4.92 -28.67 -16.93
CA ALA A 23 -6.04 -29.47 -16.48
C ALA A 23 -6.02 -29.64 -14.95
N LEU A 24 -4.89 -30.07 -14.36
CA LEU A 24 -4.73 -30.19 -12.91
C LEU A 24 -4.95 -28.85 -12.20
N ASN A 25 -4.42 -27.76 -12.74
CA ASN A 25 -4.58 -26.44 -12.16
C ASN A 25 -6.04 -25.98 -12.21
N SER A 26 -6.78 -26.29 -13.28
CA SER A 26 -8.21 -25.98 -13.38
C SER A 26 -9.06 -26.78 -12.38
N GLU A 27 -8.72 -28.05 -12.17
CA GLU A 27 -9.38 -28.93 -11.21
C GLU A 27 -9.08 -28.49 -9.77
N PHE A 28 -7.82 -28.18 -9.47
CA PHE A 28 -7.42 -27.62 -8.18
C PHE A 28 -8.12 -26.31 -7.86
N GLU A 29 -8.24 -25.39 -8.84
CA GLU A 29 -8.98 -24.14 -8.69
C GLU A 29 -10.48 -24.37 -8.48
N ALA A 30 -11.07 -25.37 -9.14
CA ALA A 30 -12.47 -25.74 -8.93
C ALA A 30 -12.72 -26.28 -7.51
N ILE A 31 -11.85 -27.17 -7.02
CA ILE A 31 -11.89 -27.71 -5.66
C ILE A 31 -11.70 -26.59 -4.63
N ARG A 32 -10.75 -25.68 -4.89
CA ARG A 32 -10.50 -24.51 -4.04
C ARG A 32 -11.71 -23.57 -3.95
N ARG A 33 -12.42 -23.35 -5.07
CA ARG A 33 -13.66 -22.56 -5.08
C ARG A 33 -14.77 -23.24 -4.29
N GLN A 34 -14.98 -24.55 -4.49
CA GLN A 34 -15.97 -25.30 -3.73
C GLN A 34 -15.69 -25.28 -2.23
N SER A 35 -14.43 -25.49 -1.84
CA SER A 35 -14.03 -25.43 -0.42
C SER A 35 -14.19 -24.03 0.16
N ALA A 36 -13.86 -22.97 -0.60
CA ALA A 36 -14.11 -21.60 -0.17
C ALA A 36 -15.61 -21.29 0.01
N ASP A 37 -16.48 -21.77 -0.88
CA ASP A 37 -17.94 -21.59 -0.79
C ASP A 37 -18.55 -22.39 0.37
N LEU A 38 -18.04 -23.60 0.64
CA LEU A 38 -18.46 -24.41 1.78
C LEU A 38 -18.05 -23.77 3.11
N ILE A 39 -16.83 -23.24 3.19
CA ILE A 39 -16.36 -22.51 4.36
C ILE A 39 -17.20 -21.24 4.56
N LEU A 40 -17.47 -20.47 3.50
CA LEU A 40 -18.32 -19.27 3.59
C LEU A 40 -19.73 -19.58 4.10
N LYS A 41 -20.33 -20.70 3.66
CA LYS A 41 -21.66 -21.14 4.14
C LYS A 41 -21.65 -21.62 5.59
N ALA A 42 -20.53 -22.15 6.08
CA ALA A 42 -20.41 -22.71 7.42
C ALA A 42 -19.91 -21.69 8.47
N SER A 43 -18.98 -20.80 8.11
CA SER A 43 -18.38 -19.82 9.02
C SER A 43 -18.94 -18.41 8.87
N GLY A 44 -19.64 -18.11 7.76
CA GLY A 44 -20.11 -16.76 7.44
C GLY A 44 -19.02 -15.81 6.93
N GLU A 45 -17.76 -16.24 6.84
CA GLU A 45 -16.63 -15.40 6.40
C GLU A 45 -15.96 -15.94 5.13
N LYS A 46 -15.50 -15.00 4.28
CA LYS A 46 -14.83 -15.31 3.01
C LYS A 46 -13.44 -15.89 3.27
N TYR A 47 -13.25 -17.16 2.94
CA TYR A 47 -11.99 -17.89 3.14
C TYR A 47 -10.81 -17.22 2.42
N ASN A 48 -9.87 -16.65 3.19
CA ASN A 48 -8.61 -16.11 2.68
C ASN A 48 -7.43 -16.46 3.60
N ASP A 49 -6.79 -17.59 3.30
CA ASP A 49 -5.73 -18.19 4.13
C ASP A 49 -4.33 -17.59 3.89
N THR A 50 -4.17 -16.71 2.89
CA THR A 50 -2.83 -16.22 2.48
C THR A 50 -2.09 -15.51 3.62
N ASN A 51 -2.82 -14.82 4.51
CA ASN A 51 -2.22 -14.13 5.65
C ASN A 51 -1.76 -15.11 6.76
N TYR A 52 -2.25 -16.36 6.79
CA TYR A 52 -1.98 -17.34 7.83
C TYR A 52 -0.95 -18.41 7.44
N ILE A 53 -0.49 -18.42 6.19
CA ILE A 53 0.54 -19.36 5.70
C ILE A 53 1.79 -19.29 6.58
N PHE A 54 2.32 -18.09 6.81
CA PHE A 54 3.54 -17.91 7.59
C PHE A 54 3.35 -18.25 9.10
N PRO A 55 2.33 -17.71 9.81
CA PRO A 55 2.05 -18.12 11.19
C PRO A 55 1.87 -19.63 11.37
N THR A 56 1.16 -20.28 10.44
CA THR A 56 0.91 -21.73 10.51
C THR A 56 2.18 -22.54 10.28
N PHE A 57 3.05 -22.10 9.37
CA PHE A 57 4.36 -22.71 9.18
C PHE A 57 5.20 -22.61 10.45
N VAL A 58 5.23 -21.42 11.08
CA VAL A 58 6.00 -21.17 12.29
C VAL A 58 5.54 -22.10 13.41
N ILE A 59 4.23 -22.21 13.65
CA ILE A 59 3.69 -23.02 14.75
C ILE A 59 3.87 -24.53 14.50
N LYS A 60 3.71 -25.00 13.25
CA LYS A 60 3.72 -26.45 12.96
C LYS A 60 5.10 -27.05 12.78
N TYR A 61 6.09 -26.27 12.32
CA TYR A 61 7.37 -26.82 11.87
C TYR A 61 8.58 -26.36 12.68
N LEU A 62 8.43 -25.40 13.62
CA LEU A 62 9.55 -24.90 14.41
C LEU A 62 9.51 -25.42 15.85
N PRO A 63 10.69 -25.56 16.51
CA PRO A 63 10.76 -25.96 17.91
C PRO A 63 10.18 -24.88 18.84
N ALA A 64 9.61 -25.28 19.97
CA ALA A 64 8.84 -24.42 20.86
C ALA A 64 9.56 -23.12 21.30
N GLY A 65 10.87 -23.19 21.58
CA GLY A 65 11.66 -22.01 21.95
C GLY A 65 11.78 -20.98 20.81
N LEU A 66 11.85 -21.45 19.56
CA LEU A 66 11.97 -20.59 18.39
C LEU A 66 10.62 -19.99 17.98
N VAL A 67 9.51 -20.70 18.23
CA VAL A 67 8.15 -20.16 18.06
C VAL A 67 7.95 -18.93 18.93
N GLY A 68 8.30 -19.03 20.23
CA GLY A 68 8.21 -17.90 21.16
C GLY A 68 9.06 -16.71 20.73
N LEU A 69 10.29 -16.96 20.27
CA LEU A 69 11.20 -15.92 19.77
C LEU A 69 10.63 -15.20 18.53
N ILE A 70 10.10 -15.95 17.56
CA ILE A 70 9.53 -15.37 16.34
C ILE A 70 8.29 -14.54 16.65
N ILE A 71 7.39 -15.04 17.50
CA ILE A 71 6.20 -14.29 17.91
C ILE A 71 6.61 -12.99 18.60
N ALA A 72 7.58 -13.03 19.52
CA ALA A 72 8.10 -11.84 20.17
C ALA A 72 8.71 -10.84 19.16
N ALA A 73 9.48 -11.32 18.19
CA ALA A 73 10.07 -10.49 17.13
C ALA A 73 9.00 -9.84 16.23
N ILE A 74 7.93 -10.56 15.89
CA ILE A 74 6.80 -10.02 15.12
C ILE A 74 6.11 -8.90 15.90
N PHE A 75 5.83 -9.10 17.19
CA PHE A 75 5.24 -8.06 18.03
C PHE A 75 6.16 -6.84 18.16
N ALA A 76 7.46 -7.05 18.39
CA ALA A 76 8.43 -5.97 18.49
C ALA A 76 8.51 -5.15 17.18
N ALA A 77 8.56 -5.82 16.02
CA ALA A 77 8.58 -5.16 14.72
C ALA A 77 7.27 -4.40 14.42
N ALA A 78 6.13 -5.00 14.78
CA ALA A 78 4.82 -4.38 14.61
C ALA A 78 4.67 -3.14 15.50
N MET A 79 5.03 -3.23 16.79
CA MET A 79 4.98 -2.11 17.73
C MET A 79 5.86 -0.95 17.26
N SER A 80 7.10 -1.23 16.86
CA SER A 80 8.02 -0.20 16.34
C SER A 80 7.45 0.54 15.11
N SER A 81 6.82 -0.20 14.19
CA SER A 81 6.19 0.40 13.00
C SER A 81 4.96 1.23 13.38
N MET A 82 4.08 0.69 14.22
CA MET A 82 2.87 1.37 14.70
C MET A 82 3.20 2.65 15.48
N ASP A 83 4.21 2.62 16.34
CA ASP A 83 4.65 3.78 17.12
C ASP A 83 5.12 4.91 16.20
N SER A 84 5.90 4.58 15.16
CA SER A 84 6.37 5.54 14.17
C SER A 84 5.23 6.15 13.34
N GLU A 85 4.28 5.33 12.91
CA GLU A 85 3.12 5.76 12.13
C GLU A 85 2.18 6.66 12.96
N LEU A 86 1.83 6.25 14.17
CA LEU A 86 0.98 7.03 15.09
C LEU A 86 1.64 8.35 15.49
N ASN A 87 2.95 8.34 15.75
CA ASN A 87 3.69 9.56 16.06
C ASN A 87 3.74 10.51 14.86
N SER A 88 3.91 10.00 13.65
CA SER A 88 3.91 10.80 12.42
C SER A 88 2.54 11.43 12.15
N LEU A 89 1.46 10.65 12.25
CA LEU A 89 0.08 11.14 12.10
C LEU A 89 -0.26 12.22 13.14
N THR A 90 0.13 11.98 14.39
CA THR A 90 -0.04 12.94 15.48
C THR A 90 0.72 14.23 15.20
N THR A 91 1.98 14.12 14.76
CA THR A 91 2.83 15.27 14.46
C THR A 91 2.26 16.12 13.33
N VAL A 92 1.83 15.50 12.22
CA VAL A 92 1.18 16.20 11.10
C VAL A 92 -0.11 16.88 11.58
N THR A 93 -0.94 16.18 12.36
CA THR A 93 -2.20 16.76 12.87
C THR A 93 -1.95 17.94 13.81
N ILE A 94 -0.94 17.86 14.68
CA ILE A 94 -0.66 18.90 15.66
C ILE A 94 0.07 20.09 15.04
N ILE A 95 1.14 19.85 14.28
CA ILE A 95 1.99 20.92 13.75
C ILE A 95 1.34 21.56 12.53
N ASP A 96 0.92 20.75 11.55
CA ASP A 96 0.48 21.27 10.25
C ASP A 96 -0.96 21.78 10.29
N ILE A 97 -1.81 21.22 11.16
CA ILE A 97 -3.22 21.60 11.27
C ILE A 97 -3.49 22.40 12.54
N TYR A 98 -3.32 21.79 13.72
CA TYR A 98 -3.78 22.39 14.99
C TYR A 98 -3.04 23.68 15.36
N LYS A 99 -1.70 23.62 15.41
CA LYS A 99 -0.82 24.76 15.70
C LYS A 99 -0.91 25.80 14.59
N ARG A 100 -0.89 25.40 13.33
CA ARG A 100 -0.89 26.35 12.21
C ARG A 100 -2.21 27.11 12.05
N HIS A 101 -3.35 26.46 12.26
CA HIS A 101 -4.66 27.00 11.88
C HIS A 101 -5.66 27.19 13.03
N LEU A 102 -5.64 26.36 14.07
CA LEU A 102 -6.65 26.43 15.14
C LEU A 102 -6.20 27.24 16.35
N LYS A 103 -4.98 27.02 16.84
CA LYS A 103 -4.48 27.69 18.05
C LYS A 103 -2.97 27.90 17.98
N PRO A 104 -2.48 28.95 17.28
CA PRO A 104 -1.05 29.17 17.04
C PRO A 104 -0.23 29.52 18.29
N GLU A 105 -0.84 30.24 19.24
CA GLU A 105 -0.17 30.73 20.44
C GLU A 105 -0.64 30.00 21.71
N ALA A 106 -0.64 28.66 21.67
CA ALA A 106 -0.79 27.85 22.87
C ALA A 106 0.56 27.59 23.56
N ASP A 107 0.52 27.34 24.87
CA ASP A 107 1.70 26.89 25.63
C ASP A 107 2.14 25.47 25.22
N GLU A 108 3.42 25.14 25.43
CA GLU A 108 3.97 23.82 25.11
C GLU A 108 3.26 22.68 25.86
N ARG A 109 2.87 22.90 27.11
CA ARG A 109 2.09 21.92 27.88
C ARG A 109 0.75 21.63 27.24
N HIS A 110 0.11 22.64 26.65
CA HIS A 110 -1.15 22.48 25.93
C HIS A 110 -0.93 21.62 24.68
N TYR A 111 0.09 21.91 23.87
CA TYR A 111 0.38 21.09 22.69
C TYR A 111 0.72 19.64 23.04
N LEU A 112 1.46 19.40 24.13
CA LEU A 112 1.76 18.04 24.59
C LEU A 112 0.51 17.29 25.05
N MET A 113 -0.43 17.96 25.71
CA MET A 113 -1.70 17.34 26.10
C MET A 113 -2.54 17.00 24.88
N VAL A 114 -2.67 17.93 23.92
CA VAL A 114 -3.45 17.71 22.70
C VAL A 114 -2.80 16.64 21.82
N SER A 115 -1.47 16.56 21.76
CA SER A 115 -0.77 15.51 21.01
C SER A 115 -1.04 14.12 21.60
N ARG A 116 -1.05 13.95 22.92
CA ARG A 116 -1.42 12.68 23.58
C ARG A 116 -2.85 12.27 23.27
N ILE A 117 -3.79 13.22 23.30
CA ILE A 117 -5.20 12.96 22.94
C ILE A 117 -5.32 12.58 21.46
N CYS A 118 -4.62 13.28 20.58
CA CYS A 118 -4.61 13.00 19.15
C CYS A 118 -4.01 11.63 18.83
N MET A 119 -2.91 11.25 19.49
CA MET A 119 -2.30 9.93 19.38
C MET A 119 -3.27 8.83 19.82
N ALA A 120 -3.96 9.01 20.95
CA ALA A 120 -4.97 8.06 21.40
C ALA A 120 -6.13 7.94 20.40
N LEU A 121 -6.58 9.07 19.84
CA LEU A 121 -7.63 9.09 18.82
C LEU A 121 -7.22 8.34 17.55
N TRP A 122 -6.01 8.58 17.02
CA TRP A 122 -5.48 7.83 15.88
C TRP A 122 -5.32 6.34 16.20
N GLY A 123 -4.88 5.99 17.41
CA GLY A 123 -4.79 4.60 17.86
C GLY A 123 -6.15 3.89 17.88
N VAL A 124 -7.20 4.55 18.39
CA VAL A 124 -8.57 4.02 18.36
C VAL A 124 -9.07 3.87 16.94
N LEU A 125 -8.87 4.86 16.07
CA LEU A 125 -9.26 4.79 14.66
C LEU A 125 -8.54 3.63 13.94
N ALA A 126 -7.25 3.45 14.18
CA ALA A 126 -6.47 2.34 13.64
C ALA A 126 -7.00 0.98 14.15
N ALA A 127 -7.31 0.86 15.43
CA ALA A 127 -7.89 -0.35 16.01
C ALA A 127 -9.27 -0.67 15.40
N CYS A 128 -10.13 0.34 15.23
CA CYS A 128 -11.42 0.17 14.55
C CYS A 128 -11.23 -0.28 13.10
N PHE A 129 -10.29 0.33 12.35
CA PHE A 129 -10.01 -0.08 10.98
C PHE A 129 -9.46 -1.50 10.90
N ALA A 130 -8.61 -1.90 11.84
CA ALA A 130 -8.06 -3.25 11.92
C ALA A 130 -9.15 -4.34 12.06
N MET A 131 -10.27 -4.03 12.73
CA MET A 131 -11.42 -4.96 12.81
C MET A 131 -12.04 -5.25 11.44
N TYR A 132 -12.01 -4.29 10.50
CA TYR A 132 -12.53 -4.47 9.14
C TYR A 132 -11.47 -4.99 8.16
N ALA A 133 -10.18 -4.89 8.50
CA ALA A 133 -9.09 -5.27 7.61
C ALA A 133 -9.09 -6.77 7.26
N GLY A 134 -9.64 -7.63 8.14
CA GLY A 134 -9.78 -9.07 7.89
C GLY A 134 -10.60 -9.40 6.64
N ALA A 135 -11.54 -8.54 6.25
CA ALA A 135 -12.38 -8.71 5.06
C ALA A 135 -11.68 -8.30 3.74
N LEU A 136 -10.52 -7.63 3.80
CA LEU A 136 -9.84 -7.05 2.62
C LEU A 136 -9.04 -8.05 1.79
N GLY A 137 -9.17 -9.35 2.04
CA GLY A 137 -8.36 -10.37 1.38
C GLY A 137 -6.89 -10.26 1.80
N SER A 138 -5.97 -10.38 0.85
CA SER A 138 -4.54 -10.27 1.14
C SER A 138 -4.22 -8.84 1.57
N VAL A 139 -3.80 -8.67 2.83
CA VAL A 139 -3.55 -7.34 3.43
C VAL A 139 -2.48 -6.60 2.64
N ILE A 140 -1.43 -7.31 2.19
CA ILE A 140 -0.36 -6.70 1.38
C ILE A 140 -0.88 -6.16 0.04
N VAL A 141 -1.81 -6.86 -0.61
CA VAL A 141 -2.42 -6.41 -1.87
C VAL A 141 -3.34 -5.22 -1.60
N ALA A 142 -4.14 -5.26 -0.53
CA ALA A 142 -5.03 -4.18 -0.15
C ALA A 142 -4.25 -2.87 0.11
N VAL A 143 -3.21 -2.93 0.95
CA VAL A 143 -2.36 -1.76 1.28
C VAL A 143 -1.68 -1.20 0.03
N ASN A 144 -1.09 -2.06 -0.81
CA ASN A 144 -0.42 -1.58 -2.02
C ASN A 144 -1.41 -1.01 -3.05
N LYS A 145 -2.61 -1.57 -3.15
CA LYS A 145 -3.65 -1.05 -4.04
C LYS A 145 -4.09 0.35 -3.62
N VAL A 146 -4.37 0.55 -2.33
CA VAL A 146 -4.72 1.88 -1.78
C VAL A 146 -3.54 2.84 -1.91
N GLY A 147 -2.34 2.41 -1.52
CA GLY A 147 -1.12 3.21 -1.61
C GLY A 147 -0.82 3.69 -3.03
N SER A 148 -1.09 2.85 -4.04
CA SER A 148 -0.82 3.20 -5.44
C SER A 148 -1.67 4.35 -6.00
N TYR A 149 -2.75 4.74 -5.32
CA TYR A 149 -3.50 5.96 -5.66
C TYR A 149 -2.74 7.24 -5.29
N PHE A 150 -1.85 7.17 -4.30
CA PHE A 150 -1.20 8.34 -3.71
C PHE A 150 0.32 8.37 -3.94
N TYR A 151 0.99 7.22 -3.79
CA TYR A 151 2.45 7.13 -3.81
C TYR A 151 3.05 7.64 -5.12
N GLY A 152 2.46 7.29 -6.26
CA GLY A 152 2.91 7.78 -7.57
C GLY A 152 2.91 9.30 -7.66
N SER A 153 1.80 9.94 -7.30
CA SER A 153 1.67 11.39 -7.40
C SER A 153 2.56 12.11 -6.37
N LEU A 154 2.69 11.58 -5.15
CA LEU A 154 3.58 12.14 -4.14
C LEU A 154 5.06 12.05 -4.57
N LEU A 155 5.47 10.90 -5.10
CA LEU A 155 6.79 10.71 -5.71
C LEU A 155 7.03 11.71 -6.84
N GLY A 156 6.04 11.92 -7.70
CA GLY A 156 6.11 12.90 -8.80
C GLY A 156 6.38 14.33 -8.31
N VAL A 157 5.83 14.74 -7.17
CA VAL A 157 6.11 16.06 -6.58
C VAL A 157 7.58 16.15 -6.14
N PHE A 158 8.12 15.12 -5.49
CA PHE A 158 9.53 15.09 -5.10
C PHE A 158 10.46 15.08 -6.31
N VAL A 159 10.14 14.29 -7.34
CA VAL A 159 10.90 14.25 -8.60
C VAL A 159 10.88 15.62 -9.27
N LEU A 160 9.71 16.28 -9.35
CA LEU A 160 9.61 17.63 -9.88
C LEU A 160 10.49 18.62 -9.10
N ALA A 161 10.44 18.56 -7.76
CA ALA A 161 11.20 19.47 -6.89
C ALA A 161 12.73 19.29 -7.01
N ILE A 162 13.21 18.06 -7.22
CA ILE A 162 14.65 17.76 -7.32
C ILE A 162 15.16 17.93 -8.76
N ALA A 163 14.45 17.39 -9.74
CA ALA A 163 14.92 17.30 -11.13
C ALA A 163 14.68 18.60 -11.92
N VAL A 164 13.65 19.38 -11.59
CA VAL A 164 13.29 20.59 -12.33
C VAL A 164 13.74 21.84 -11.57
N LYS A 165 14.83 22.45 -12.04
CA LYS A 165 15.37 23.71 -11.47
C LYS A 165 14.37 24.86 -11.43
N ARG A 166 13.35 24.83 -12.29
CA ARG A 166 12.29 25.84 -12.41
C ARG A 166 11.00 25.45 -11.69
N ALA A 167 10.98 24.39 -10.87
CA ALA A 167 9.75 23.95 -10.21
C ALA A 167 9.17 25.04 -9.31
N THR A 168 7.86 25.26 -9.40
CA THR A 168 7.13 26.23 -8.59
C THR A 168 6.15 25.53 -7.66
N GLY A 169 5.83 26.15 -6.52
CA GLY A 169 4.84 25.60 -5.57
C GLY A 169 3.44 25.42 -6.19
N ARG A 170 3.03 26.32 -7.10
CA ARG A 170 1.78 26.20 -7.85
C ARG A 170 1.82 25.04 -8.83
N GLY A 171 2.92 24.88 -9.57
CA GLY A 171 3.12 23.74 -10.46
C GLY A 171 3.10 22.40 -9.73
N ALA A 172 3.75 22.31 -8.57
CA ALA A 172 3.71 21.12 -7.72
C ALA A 172 2.29 20.81 -7.22
N PHE A 173 1.54 21.80 -6.74
CA PHE A 173 0.18 21.61 -6.23
C PHE A 173 -0.80 21.15 -7.32
N TRP A 174 -0.85 21.86 -8.45
CA TRP A 174 -1.74 21.48 -9.56
C TRP A 174 -1.28 20.21 -10.27
N GLY A 175 0.04 19.98 -10.33
CA GLY A 175 0.60 18.71 -10.79
C GLY A 175 0.11 17.55 -9.94
N LEU A 176 0.22 17.64 -8.60
CA LEU A 176 -0.26 16.64 -7.65
C LEU A 176 -1.75 16.30 -7.87
N LEU A 177 -2.60 17.32 -7.97
CA LEU A 177 -4.04 17.13 -8.21
C LEU A 177 -4.32 16.46 -9.56
N ALA A 178 -3.64 16.87 -10.64
CA ALA A 178 -3.78 16.26 -11.95
C ALA A 178 -3.29 14.80 -11.95
N GLY A 179 -2.20 14.51 -11.25
CA GLY A 179 -1.68 13.16 -11.04
C GLY A 179 -2.70 12.26 -10.35
N MET A 180 -3.23 12.69 -9.21
CA MET A 180 -4.25 11.93 -8.48
C MET A 180 -5.53 11.72 -9.30
N ALA A 181 -5.99 12.77 -10.01
CA ALA A 181 -7.15 12.65 -10.89
C ALA A 181 -6.91 11.67 -12.04
N SER A 182 -5.72 11.68 -12.64
CA SER A 182 -5.37 10.75 -13.73
C SER A 182 -5.33 9.29 -13.25
N VAL A 183 -4.82 9.04 -12.04
CA VAL A 183 -4.81 7.70 -11.44
C VAL A 183 -6.23 7.24 -11.13
N TYR A 184 -7.07 8.11 -10.57
CA TYR A 184 -8.47 7.81 -10.31
C TYR A 184 -9.24 7.45 -11.58
N LEU A 185 -9.06 8.23 -12.65
CA LEU A 185 -9.65 7.94 -13.96
C LEU A 185 -9.10 6.63 -14.55
N ALA A 186 -7.78 6.43 -14.52
CA ALA A 186 -7.18 5.19 -15.02
C ALA A 186 -7.74 3.96 -14.27
N SER A 187 -7.93 4.04 -12.96
CA SER A 187 -8.50 2.92 -12.21
C SER A 187 -9.97 2.62 -12.54
N GLY A 188 -10.73 3.59 -13.05
CA GLY A 188 -12.13 3.39 -13.44
C GLY A 188 -12.31 2.89 -14.87
N TYR A 189 -11.41 3.28 -15.78
CA TYR A 189 -11.56 3.05 -17.23
C TYR A 189 -10.56 2.04 -17.81
N THR A 190 -9.56 1.58 -17.05
CA THR A 190 -8.51 0.70 -17.57
C THR A 190 -8.26 -0.51 -16.66
N ASP A 191 -8.03 -1.67 -17.28
CA ASP A 191 -7.68 -2.93 -16.59
C ASP A 191 -6.16 -3.03 -16.30
N ILE A 192 -5.51 -1.91 -16.01
CA ILE A 192 -4.07 -1.89 -15.76
C ILE A 192 -3.81 -2.35 -14.32
N ALA A 193 -2.77 -3.15 -14.12
CA ALA A 193 -2.34 -3.56 -12.79
C ALA A 193 -2.02 -2.34 -11.91
N PHE A 194 -2.49 -2.35 -10.67
CA PHE A 194 -2.44 -1.20 -9.74
C PHE A 194 -1.03 -0.60 -9.55
N LEU A 195 0.02 -1.40 -9.72
CA LEU A 195 1.42 -0.95 -9.65
C LEU A 195 1.76 0.14 -10.69
N TRP A 196 1.14 0.08 -11.87
CA TRP A 196 1.37 1.06 -12.94
C TRP A 196 0.76 2.43 -12.62
N PHE A 197 -0.19 2.50 -11.69
CA PHE A 197 -0.72 3.78 -11.21
C PHE A 197 0.38 4.64 -10.57
N ASN A 198 1.40 4.02 -9.97
CA ASN A 198 2.54 4.75 -9.45
C ASN A 198 3.32 5.47 -10.55
N LEU A 199 3.57 4.78 -11.66
CA LEU A 199 4.29 5.35 -12.79
C LEU A 199 3.46 6.43 -13.50
N LEU A 200 2.17 6.15 -13.72
CA LEU A 200 1.24 7.09 -14.35
C LEU A 200 1.10 8.36 -13.50
N GLY A 201 0.82 8.22 -12.21
CA GLY A 201 0.70 9.34 -11.29
C GLY A 201 1.97 10.18 -11.25
N CYS A 202 3.15 9.55 -11.14
CA CYS A 202 4.43 10.26 -11.14
C CYS A 202 4.66 11.02 -12.45
N GLY A 203 4.47 10.37 -13.59
CA GLY A 203 4.65 10.96 -14.92
C GLY A 203 3.73 12.17 -15.15
N VAL A 204 2.46 12.07 -14.77
CA VAL A 204 1.50 13.16 -14.92
C VAL A 204 1.85 14.35 -14.02
N VAL A 205 2.24 14.12 -12.77
CA VAL A 205 2.66 15.21 -11.88
C VAL A 205 3.88 15.95 -12.43
N VAL A 206 4.89 15.21 -12.88
CA VAL A 206 6.11 15.82 -13.44
C VAL A 206 5.78 16.60 -14.71
N LEU A 207 4.96 16.04 -15.60
CA LEU A 207 4.60 16.69 -16.86
C LEU A 207 3.76 17.96 -16.64
N VAL A 208 2.66 17.85 -15.90
CA VAL A 208 1.75 18.98 -15.64
C VAL A 208 2.45 20.03 -14.78
N GLY A 209 3.17 19.59 -13.74
CA GLY A 209 3.91 20.49 -12.86
C GLY A 209 5.05 21.21 -13.57
N TYR A 210 5.74 20.55 -14.50
CA TYR A 210 6.75 21.19 -15.35
C TYR A 210 6.12 22.25 -16.27
N LEU A 211 5.06 21.90 -17.00
CA LEU A 211 4.39 22.82 -17.93
C LEU A 211 3.85 24.07 -17.21
N LEU A 212 3.20 23.90 -16.06
CA LEU A 212 2.69 25.02 -15.27
C LEU A 212 3.84 25.87 -14.70
N SER A 213 4.94 25.24 -14.30
CA SER A 213 6.12 25.95 -13.81
C SER A 213 6.84 26.76 -14.89
N LEU A 214 6.67 26.44 -16.18
CA LEU A 214 7.18 27.28 -17.27
C LEU A 214 6.39 28.57 -17.42
N THR A 215 5.08 28.53 -17.18
CA THR A 215 4.19 29.68 -17.30
C THR A 215 4.18 30.60 -16.08
N ASP A 216 4.61 30.09 -14.93
CA ASP A 216 4.58 30.84 -13.67
C ASP A 216 5.90 31.61 -13.45
N HIS A 217 5.89 32.89 -13.81
CA HIS A 217 7.03 33.79 -13.61
C HIS A 217 7.15 34.36 -12.18
N ARG A 218 6.21 34.05 -11.28
CA ARG A 218 6.11 34.68 -9.95
C ARG A 218 7.00 34.06 -8.86
N GLY A 219 7.73 32.97 -9.16
CA GLY A 219 8.58 32.27 -8.20
C GLY A 219 10.10 32.49 -8.37
N ARG A 220 10.53 33.54 -9.07
CA ARG A 220 11.96 33.88 -9.24
C ARG A 220 12.54 34.53 -7.98
N GLU A 221 12.45 33.89 -6.82
CA GLU A 221 13.38 34.20 -5.74
C GLU A 221 14.62 33.30 -5.91
N PRO A 222 15.81 33.89 -6.06
CA PRO A 222 17.04 33.11 -6.08
C PRO A 222 17.19 32.40 -4.73
N LYS A 223 17.49 31.10 -4.78
CA LYS A 223 17.98 30.33 -3.63
C LYS A 223 19.25 30.96 -3.06
#